data_AF-A0A8T1T361-F1
#
_entry.id   AF-A0A8T1T361-F1
#
_cell.length_a   1.000
_cell.length_b   1.000
_cell.length_c   1.000
_cell.angle_alpha   90.00
_cell.angle_beta   90.00
_cell.angle_gamma   90.00
#
_symmetry.space_group_name_H-M   'P 1'
#
loop_
_entity.id
_entity.type
_entity.pdbx_description
1 polymer ?
#
loop_
_entity_poly.entity_id
_entity_poly.type
_entity_poly.pdbx_seq_one_letter_code
_entity_poly.pdbx_strand_id
1 'polypeptide(L)'
;MNTQDGEQGNPAHSLFETFLRANHCEEVLGSFQALCGQLGLEHKGQLQFYHKLKSCLNYWSAKALWGKLDKKAGHKDYDQGKACVNTKCLIIGAGPCGLRTAIELAFLGARVVLVEKRDSFSRNNVLHLWPFTIHDLRALGAKKFYGRFCTGALDHISIRQLQLILLKVALLLGVEIHVNVQFKGLIPPAAKGSGRGGGWKAALQPSSSPVGQYEFDVLISAGGGKFVPEGEG
;
A
#
# COMPACT_ATOMS: atom_id res chain seq x y z
N MET A 1 20.12 -45.70 -6.52
CA MET A 1 20.72 -44.72 -5.61
C MET A 1 19.85 -43.48 -5.65
N ASN A 2 19.12 -43.23 -4.56
CA ASN A 2 18.28 -42.04 -4.38
C ASN A 2 19.19 -40.83 -4.15
N THR A 3 19.17 -39.86 -5.04
CA THR A 3 19.54 -38.48 -4.71
C THR A 3 18.24 -37.71 -4.48
N GLN A 4 17.80 -37.71 -3.23
CA GLN A 4 16.89 -36.69 -2.71
C GLN A 4 17.71 -35.40 -2.59
N ASP A 5 17.79 -34.62 -3.67
CA ASP A 5 18.21 -33.22 -3.57
C ASP A 5 17.08 -32.45 -2.90
N GLY A 6 17.27 -32.14 -1.62
CA GLY A 6 16.35 -31.33 -0.85
C GLY A 6 16.25 -29.94 -1.47
N GLU A 7 15.07 -29.57 -1.96
CA GLU A 7 14.65 -28.19 -2.14
C GLU A 7 14.69 -27.48 -0.77
N GLN A 8 15.87 -27.00 -0.38
CA GLN A 8 15.92 -25.89 0.57
C GLN A 8 15.35 -24.66 -0.15
N GLY A 9 14.03 -24.51 -0.06
CA GLY A 9 13.28 -23.48 -0.76
C GLY A 9 13.86 -22.09 -0.48
N ASN A 10 14.04 -21.29 -1.54
CA ASN A 10 14.56 -19.93 -1.46
C ASN A 10 13.85 -19.16 -0.32
N PRO A 11 14.59 -18.68 0.70
CA PRO A 11 14.01 -18.00 1.86
C PRO A 11 13.08 -16.83 1.50
N ALA A 12 13.40 -16.10 0.42
CA ALA A 12 12.56 -15.01 -0.07
C ALA A 12 11.21 -15.50 -0.60
N HIS A 13 11.16 -16.68 -1.24
CA HIS A 13 9.90 -17.28 -1.68
C HIS A 13 9.04 -17.65 -0.47
N SER A 14 9.63 -18.26 0.56
CA SER A 14 8.91 -18.62 1.80
C SER A 14 8.35 -17.39 2.51
N LEU A 15 9.13 -16.31 2.61
CA LEU A 15 8.68 -15.04 3.19
C LEU A 15 7.56 -14.39 2.37
N PHE A 16 7.65 -14.43 1.03
CA PHE A 16 6.58 -13.94 0.17
C PHE A 16 5.29 -14.77 0.32
N GLU A 17 5.37 -16.09 0.42
CA GLU A 17 4.20 -16.94 0.70
C GLU A 17 3.59 -16.67 2.09
N THR A 18 4.43 -16.36 3.10
CA THR A 18 3.94 -15.90 4.41
C THR A 18 3.20 -14.58 4.30
N PHE A 19 3.76 -13.60 3.58
CA PHE A 19 3.11 -12.32 3.29
C PHE A 19 1.77 -12.49 2.57
N LEU A 20 1.71 -13.36 1.56
CA LEU A 20 0.47 -13.64 0.82
C LEU A 20 -0.60 -14.25 1.72
N ARG A 21 -0.23 -15.13 2.67
CA ARG A 21 -1.15 -15.85 3.56
C ARG A 21 -1.49 -15.11 4.86
N ALA A 22 -0.74 -14.08 5.23
CA ALA A 22 -0.96 -13.28 6.44
C ALA A 22 -2.39 -12.74 6.52
N ASN A 23 -3.03 -12.87 7.68
CA ASN A 23 -4.44 -12.56 7.91
C ASN A 23 -4.65 -11.45 8.96
N HIS A 24 -3.57 -10.93 9.52
CA HIS A 24 -3.57 -9.78 10.42
C HIS A 24 -2.66 -8.67 9.88
N CYS A 25 -2.98 -7.41 10.19
CA CYS A 25 -2.25 -6.25 9.67
C CYS A 25 -0.78 -6.29 10.09
N GLU A 26 -0.51 -6.58 11.36
CA GLU A 26 0.84 -6.76 11.89
C GLU A 26 1.62 -7.87 11.18
N GLU A 27 1.00 -9.04 10.95
CA GLU A 27 1.64 -10.13 10.19
C GLU A 27 2.00 -9.71 8.76
N VAL A 28 1.11 -8.98 8.08
CA VAL A 28 1.36 -8.47 6.72
C VAL A 28 2.55 -7.52 6.72
N LEU A 29 2.59 -6.56 7.64
CA LEU A 29 3.69 -5.60 7.75
C LEU A 29 5.01 -6.28 8.13
N GLY A 30 5.00 -7.16 9.14
CA GLY A 30 6.20 -7.86 9.63
C GLY A 30 6.77 -8.83 8.59
N SER A 31 5.93 -9.64 7.95
CA SER A 31 6.39 -10.56 6.88
C SER A 31 6.93 -9.81 5.67
N PHE A 32 6.33 -8.67 5.32
CA PHE A 32 6.80 -7.84 4.21
C PHE A 32 8.11 -7.13 4.54
N GLN A 33 8.29 -6.64 5.76
CA GLN A 33 9.55 -6.09 6.23
C GLN A 33 10.67 -7.14 6.21
N ALA A 34 10.40 -8.34 6.70
CA ALA A 34 11.34 -9.46 6.64
C ALA A 34 11.72 -9.83 5.20
N LEU A 35 10.73 -9.85 4.29
CA LEU A 35 10.97 -10.06 2.86
C LEU A 35 11.87 -8.98 2.25
N CYS A 36 11.60 -7.70 2.53
CA CYS A 36 12.43 -6.60 2.04
C CYS A 36 13.86 -6.70 2.57
N GLY A 37 14.02 -7.04 3.86
CA GLY A 37 15.33 -7.29 4.47
C GLY A 37 16.09 -8.44 3.81
N GLN A 38 15.41 -9.56 3.57
CA GLN A 38 15.99 -10.73 2.88
C GLN A 38 16.44 -10.40 1.44
N LEU A 39 15.74 -9.50 0.76
CA LEU A 39 16.05 -9.08 -0.60
C LEU A 39 17.02 -7.87 -0.68
N GLY A 40 17.41 -7.29 0.47
CA GLY A 40 18.22 -6.07 0.51
C GLY A 40 17.52 -4.86 -0.13
N LEU A 41 16.19 -4.81 -0.10
CA LEU A 41 15.40 -3.74 -0.70
C LEU A 41 14.97 -2.72 0.34
N GLU A 42 15.29 -1.45 0.09
CA GLU A 42 14.76 -0.35 0.90
C GLU A 42 13.40 0.10 0.36
N HIS A 43 12.38 0.04 1.20
CA HIS A 43 11.05 0.52 0.88
C HIS A 43 10.99 2.06 1.03
N LYS A 44 11.53 2.77 0.05
CA LYS A 44 11.51 4.25 -0.04
C LYS A 44 10.35 4.79 -0.88
N GLY A 45 9.33 3.95 -1.05
CA GLY A 45 8.05 4.17 -1.70
C GLY A 45 8.00 4.90 -3.03
N GLN A 46 8.54 4.25 -4.06
CA GLN A 46 8.45 4.66 -5.46
C GLN A 46 8.23 3.42 -6.35
N LEU A 47 7.67 3.59 -7.56
CA LEU A 47 7.40 2.48 -8.48
C LEU A 47 8.67 1.69 -8.88
N GLN A 48 9.85 2.31 -8.80
CA GLN A 48 11.13 1.60 -8.97
C GLN A 48 11.33 0.45 -7.97
N PHE A 49 10.81 0.60 -6.74
CA PHE A 49 10.82 -0.47 -5.74
C PHE A 49 10.04 -1.69 -6.25
N TYR A 50 8.85 -1.48 -6.82
CA TYR A 50 8.03 -2.56 -7.38
C TYR A 50 8.78 -3.33 -8.48
N HIS A 51 9.46 -2.64 -9.39
CA HIS A 51 10.24 -3.30 -10.45
C HIS A 51 11.39 -4.15 -9.90
N LYS A 52 12.12 -3.63 -8.90
CA LYS A 52 13.19 -4.39 -8.23
C LYS A 52 12.62 -5.60 -7.49
N LEU A 53 11.58 -5.41 -6.67
CA LEU A 53 10.89 -6.49 -5.96
C LEU A 53 10.43 -7.60 -6.91
N LYS A 54 9.77 -7.22 -8.02
CA LYS A 54 9.33 -8.16 -9.05
C LYS A 54 10.50 -8.94 -9.65
N SER A 55 11.61 -8.25 -9.97
CA SER A 55 12.80 -8.89 -10.56
C SER A 55 13.43 -9.92 -9.62
N CYS A 56 13.43 -9.67 -8.31
CA CYS A 56 13.92 -10.60 -7.29
C CYS A 56 12.96 -11.78 -7.02
N LEU A 57 11.67 -11.62 -7.33
CA LEU A 57 10.61 -12.62 -7.08
C LEU A 57 10.01 -13.16 -8.38
N ASN A 58 10.86 -13.53 -9.34
CA ASN A 58 10.43 -14.12 -10.60
C ASN A 58 10.28 -15.65 -10.50
N TYR A 59 9.26 -16.12 -9.78
CA TYR A 59 8.96 -17.55 -9.63
C TYR A 59 7.48 -17.85 -9.86
N TRP A 60 7.16 -19.13 -10.05
CA TRP A 60 5.87 -19.59 -10.59
C TRP A 60 4.65 -19.06 -9.82
N SER A 61 4.71 -18.98 -8.49
CA SER A 61 3.58 -18.56 -7.66
C SER A 61 3.28 -17.06 -7.81
N ALA A 62 4.30 -16.23 -8.05
CA ALA A 62 4.17 -14.78 -8.12
C ALA A 62 3.85 -14.25 -9.53
N LYS A 63 4.23 -14.99 -10.60
CA LYS A 63 4.06 -14.57 -12.00
C LYS A 63 2.65 -14.06 -12.35
N ALA A 64 1.60 -14.77 -11.91
CA ALA A 64 0.21 -14.39 -12.21
C ALA A 64 -0.20 -13.07 -11.53
N LEU A 65 0.34 -12.78 -10.35
CA LEU A 65 0.12 -11.51 -9.66
C LEU A 65 0.84 -10.37 -10.38
N TRP A 66 2.09 -10.60 -10.78
CA TRP A 66 2.87 -9.62 -11.55
C TRP A 66 2.20 -9.25 -12.86
N GLY A 67 1.77 -10.23 -13.65
CA GLY A 67 1.08 -9.95 -14.93
C GLY A 67 -0.20 -9.12 -14.76
N LYS A 68 -0.90 -9.27 -13.63
CA LYS A 68 -2.08 -8.46 -13.31
C LYS A 68 -1.74 -7.01 -12.98
N LEU A 69 -0.76 -6.81 -12.10
CA LEU A 69 -0.30 -5.47 -11.70
C LEU A 69 0.38 -4.74 -12.87
N ASP A 70 1.23 -5.43 -13.63
CA ASP A 70 1.86 -4.89 -14.85
C ASP A 70 0.80 -4.47 -15.89
N LYS A 71 -0.25 -5.27 -16.09
CA LYS A 71 -1.34 -4.92 -17.01
C LYS A 71 -2.06 -3.65 -16.57
N LYS A 72 -2.30 -3.46 -15.26
CA LYS A 72 -2.92 -2.23 -14.76
C LYS A 72 -1.95 -1.04 -14.88
N ALA A 73 -0.69 -1.21 -14.49
CA ALA A 73 0.35 -0.17 -14.60
C ALA A 73 0.59 0.31 -16.04
N GLY A 74 0.39 -0.57 -17.03
CA GLY A 74 0.52 -0.24 -18.45
C GLY A 74 -0.62 0.58 -19.04
N HIS A 75 -1.65 0.96 -18.27
CA HIS A 75 -2.72 1.82 -18.76
C HIS A 75 -2.17 3.21 -19.12
N LYS A 76 -2.62 3.76 -20.26
CA LYS A 76 -2.11 5.03 -20.82
C LYS A 76 -2.19 6.21 -19.84
N ASP A 77 -3.23 6.25 -19.00
CA ASP A 77 -3.46 7.34 -18.04
C ASP A 77 -2.37 7.42 -16.96
N TYR A 78 -1.62 6.35 -16.72
CA TYR A 78 -0.51 6.36 -15.77
C TYR A 78 0.79 6.90 -16.36
N ASP A 79 0.86 7.09 -17.69
CA ASP A 79 2.06 7.51 -18.42
C ASP A 79 3.32 6.72 -17.99
N GLN A 80 3.19 5.39 -17.93
CA GLN A 80 4.27 4.50 -17.47
C GLN A 80 4.82 4.85 -16.07
N GLY A 81 3.97 5.39 -15.18
CA GLY A 81 4.35 5.84 -13.85
C GLY A 81 5.10 7.17 -13.83
N LYS A 82 4.92 8.02 -14.85
CA LYS A 82 5.58 9.34 -14.93
C LYS A 82 4.62 10.50 -14.70
N ALA A 83 3.31 10.27 -14.76
CA ALA A 83 2.28 11.29 -14.64
C ALA A 83 2.39 12.14 -13.36
N CYS A 84 2.88 11.56 -12.26
CA CYS A 84 3.01 12.23 -10.96
C CYS A 84 4.39 12.01 -10.30
N VAL A 85 5.46 11.81 -11.07
CA VAL A 85 6.79 11.43 -10.54
C VAL A 85 7.37 12.41 -9.50
N ASN A 86 7.03 13.70 -9.59
CA ASN A 86 7.49 14.74 -8.67
C ASN A 86 6.46 15.09 -7.58
N THR A 87 5.34 14.37 -7.51
CA THR A 87 4.26 14.63 -6.57
C THR A 87 4.46 13.83 -5.29
N LYS A 88 4.44 14.52 -4.14
CA LYS A 88 4.48 13.91 -2.82
C LYS A 88 3.10 13.93 -2.18
N CYS A 89 2.57 12.75 -1.87
CA CYS A 89 1.24 12.58 -1.31
C CYS A 89 1.32 12.09 0.14
N LEU A 90 0.46 12.66 1.01
CA LEU A 90 0.12 12.11 2.32
C LEU A 90 -1.35 11.68 2.32
N ILE A 91 -1.61 10.42 2.68
CA ILE A 91 -2.95 9.86 2.82
C ILE A 91 -3.25 9.60 4.30
N ILE A 92 -4.41 10.04 4.76
CA ILE A 92 -4.88 9.82 6.12
C ILE A 92 -5.90 8.68 6.10
N GLY A 93 -5.56 7.55 6.73
CA GLY A 93 -6.45 6.41 6.96
C GLY A 93 -6.25 5.24 6.01
N ALA A 94 -6.02 4.04 6.57
CA ALA A 94 -5.90 2.77 5.85
C ALA A 94 -7.25 2.04 5.72
N GLY A 95 -8.35 2.80 5.55
CA GLY A 95 -9.62 2.23 5.12
C GLY A 95 -9.56 1.75 3.66
N PRO A 96 -10.58 1.01 3.18
CA PRO A 96 -10.61 0.55 1.78
C PRO A 96 -10.37 1.68 0.77
N CYS A 97 -11.04 2.83 0.94
CA CYS A 97 -10.88 3.97 0.04
C CYS A 97 -9.46 4.56 0.09
N GLY A 98 -8.90 4.78 1.28
CA GLY A 98 -7.55 5.35 1.42
C GLY A 98 -6.47 4.46 0.80
N LEU A 99 -6.53 3.15 1.06
CA LEU A 99 -5.62 2.18 0.43
C LEU A 99 -5.83 2.10 -1.09
N ARG A 100 -7.07 2.14 -1.56
CA ARG A 100 -7.37 2.12 -3.00
C ARG A 100 -6.83 3.36 -3.71
N THR A 101 -6.96 4.54 -3.10
CA THR A 101 -6.39 5.79 -3.61
C THR A 101 -4.87 5.75 -3.60
N ALA A 102 -4.26 5.18 -2.55
CA ALA A 102 -2.81 4.99 -2.48
C ALA A 102 -2.28 4.16 -3.65
N ILE A 103 -3.00 3.11 -4.04
CA ILE A 103 -2.67 2.25 -5.17
C ILE A 103 -2.70 3.02 -6.50
N GLU A 104 -3.72 3.85 -6.77
CA GLU A 104 -3.73 4.62 -8.01
C GLU A 104 -2.61 5.67 -8.05
N LEU A 105 -2.36 6.36 -6.93
CA LEU A 105 -1.26 7.33 -6.86
C LEU A 105 0.10 6.67 -7.06
N ALA A 106 0.29 5.44 -6.55
CA ALA A 106 1.49 4.66 -6.80
C ALA A 106 1.63 4.29 -8.29
N PHE A 107 0.54 3.90 -8.96
CA PHE A 107 0.56 3.66 -10.41
C PHE A 107 0.85 4.93 -11.22
N LEU A 108 0.39 6.11 -10.78
CA LEU A 108 0.72 7.40 -11.38
C LEU A 108 2.21 7.80 -11.17
N GLY A 109 2.95 7.10 -10.30
CA GLY A 109 4.35 7.36 -10.01
C GLY A 109 4.61 8.33 -8.85
N ALA A 110 3.57 8.73 -8.12
CA ALA A 110 3.72 9.62 -6.98
C ALA A 110 4.47 8.94 -5.81
N ARG A 111 5.14 9.75 -4.98
CA ARG A 111 5.64 9.32 -3.68
C ARG A 111 4.48 9.30 -2.69
N VAL A 112 4.04 8.12 -2.29
CA VAL A 112 2.86 7.96 -1.41
C VAL A 112 3.29 7.53 -0.02
N VAL A 113 2.93 8.34 0.97
CA VAL A 113 3.00 8.01 2.40
C VAL A 113 1.58 7.97 2.94
N LEU A 114 1.24 6.93 3.70
CA LEU A 114 -0.06 6.75 4.34
C LEU A 114 0.13 6.62 5.85
N VAL A 115 -0.66 7.36 6.62
CA VAL A 115 -0.72 7.24 8.08
C VAL A 115 -2.06 6.67 8.53
N GLU A 116 -2.03 5.70 9.43
CA GLU A 116 -3.21 5.11 10.05
C GLU A 116 -3.06 5.10 11.57
N LYS A 117 -4.11 5.54 12.26
CA LYS A 117 -4.13 5.63 13.72
C LYS A 117 -4.08 4.26 14.39
N ARG A 118 -4.67 3.23 13.79
CA ARG A 118 -4.74 1.86 14.33
C ARG A 118 -3.63 0.98 13.78
N ASP A 119 -3.33 -0.10 14.48
CA ASP A 119 -2.42 -1.16 14.03
C ASP A 119 -3.14 -2.39 13.44
N SER A 120 -4.47 -2.43 13.54
CA SER A 120 -5.25 -3.63 13.29
C SER A 120 -6.53 -3.36 12.50
N PHE A 121 -6.90 -4.35 11.68
CA PHE A 121 -8.16 -4.36 10.92
C PHE A 121 -9.17 -5.29 11.60
N SER A 122 -10.07 -4.70 12.38
CA SER A 122 -11.00 -5.42 13.27
C SER A 122 -12.45 -5.52 12.77
N ARG A 123 -12.84 -4.73 11.75
CA ARG A 123 -14.24 -4.67 11.30
C ARG A 123 -14.64 -5.88 10.47
N ASN A 124 -15.58 -6.66 11.00
CA ASN A 124 -16.14 -7.85 10.35
C ASN A 124 -17.39 -7.57 9.51
N ASN A 125 -17.95 -6.35 9.55
CA ASN A 125 -19.09 -5.99 8.72
C ASN A 125 -18.79 -6.27 7.24
N VAL A 126 -19.83 -6.66 6.51
CA VAL A 126 -19.76 -7.08 5.12
C VAL A 126 -20.24 -5.95 4.21
N LEU A 127 -19.47 -5.66 3.17
CA LEU A 127 -19.79 -4.71 2.12
C LEU A 127 -20.26 -5.45 0.88
N HIS A 128 -21.38 -5.01 0.31
CA HIS A 128 -21.76 -5.38 -1.05
C HIS A 128 -20.81 -4.72 -2.06
N LEU A 129 -20.51 -5.44 -3.14
CA LEU A 129 -19.59 -5.05 -4.19
C LEU A 129 -20.34 -5.01 -5.53
N TRP A 130 -20.35 -3.85 -6.16
CA TRP A 130 -20.85 -3.74 -7.53
C TRP A 130 -19.93 -4.49 -8.51
N PRO A 131 -20.44 -4.91 -9.68
CA PRO A 131 -19.66 -5.67 -10.66
C PRO A 131 -18.32 -5.03 -11.04
N PHE A 132 -18.27 -3.71 -11.19
CA PHE A 132 -17.03 -2.99 -11.53
C PHE A 132 -15.99 -3.06 -10.40
N THR A 133 -16.42 -3.01 -9.14
CA THR A 133 -15.54 -3.15 -7.98
C THR A 133 -14.96 -4.57 -7.88
N ILE A 134 -15.78 -5.59 -8.18
CA ILE A 134 -15.31 -6.98 -8.27
C ILE A 134 -14.25 -7.11 -9.37
N HIS A 135 -14.49 -6.49 -10.53
CA HIS A 135 -13.54 -6.48 -11.65
C HIS A 135 -12.22 -5.79 -11.28
N ASP A 136 -12.27 -4.59 -10.68
CA ASP A 136 -11.09 -3.84 -10.24
C ASP A 136 -10.25 -4.64 -9.23
N LEU A 137 -10.87 -5.21 -8.20
CA LEU A 137 -10.17 -6.03 -7.21
C LEU A 137 -9.57 -7.32 -7.83
N ARG A 138 -10.25 -7.95 -8.79
CA ARG A 138 -9.70 -9.10 -9.56
C ARG A 138 -8.51 -8.70 -10.43
N ALA A 139 -8.52 -7.49 -10.97
CA ALA A 139 -7.42 -6.92 -11.74
C ALA A 139 -6.21 -6.58 -10.84
N LEU A 140 -6.44 -6.28 -9.56
CA LEU A 140 -5.38 -6.13 -8.54
C LEU A 140 -4.91 -7.46 -7.93
N GLY A 141 -5.45 -8.60 -8.37
CA GLY A 141 -5.03 -9.91 -7.89
C GLY A 141 -5.69 -10.38 -6.59
N ALA A 142 -6.86 -9.84 -6.22
CA ALA A 142 -7.57 -10.18 -4.98
C ALA A 142 -7.67 -11.70 -4.68
N LYS A 143 -7.91 -12.54 -5.70
CA LYS A 143 -7.96 -14.01 -5.53
C LYS A 143 -6.65 -14.63 -5.04
N LYS A 144 -5.49 -14.02 -5.32
CA LYS A 144 -4.19 -14.49 -4.84
C LYS A 144 -4.04 -14.26 -3.34
N PHE A 145 -4.54 -13.13 -2.85
CA PHE A 145 -4.47 -12.75 -1.43
C PHE A 145 -5.62 -13.34 -0.60
N TYR A 146 -6.77 -13.61 -1.24
CA TYR A 146 -7.95 -14.15 -0.61
C TYR A 146 -8.66 -15.12 -1.57
N GLY A 147 -8.39 -16.42 -1.44
CA GLY A 147 -8.88 -17.45 -2.37
C GLY A 147 -10.42 -17.56 -2.45
N ARG A 148 -11.13 -17.08 -1.41
CA ARG A 148 -12.60 -17.04 -1.36
C ARG A 148 -13.19 -15.77 -2.00
N PHE A 149 -12.37 -14.87 -2.55
CA PHE A 149 -12.82 -13.61 -3.13
C PHE A 149 -13.83 -13.83 -4.26
N CYS A 150 -15.09 -13.48 -4.00
CA CYS A 150 -16.20 -13.54 -4.94
C CYS A 150 -16.23 -14.88 -5.72
N THR A 151 -16.18 -16.00 -4.99
CA THR A 151 -16.33 -17.35 -5.55
C THR A 151 -17.80 -17.62 -5.86
N GLY A 152 -18.09 -18.20 -7.03
CA GLY A 152 -19.46 -18.40 -7.48
C GLY A 152 -20.18 -17.07 -7.73
N ALA A 153 -21.39 -16.93 -7.17
CA ALA A 153 -22.22 -15.74 -7.26
C ALA A 153 -22.01 -14.73 -6.10
N LEU A 154 -20.99 -14.95 -5.25
CA LEU A 154 -20.72 -14.04 -4.13
C LEU A 154 -20.25 -12.67 -4.62
N ASP A 155 -20.88 -11.63 -4.09
CA ASP A 155 -20.73 -10.22 -4.48
C ASP A 155 -20.42 -9.33 -3.27
N HIS A 156 -19.80 -9.88 -2.23
CA HIS A 156 -19.55 -9.16 -0.99
C HIS A 156 -18.24 -9.57 -0.33
N ILE A 157 -17.74 -8.72 0.57
CA ILE A 157 -16.50 -8.93 1.33
C ILE A 157 -16.56 -8.25 2.69
N SER A 158 -15.94 -8.84 3.72
CA SER A 158 -15.80 -8.12 5.00
C SER A 158 -14.78 -6.98 4.90
N ILE A 159 -15.03 -5.88 5.63
CA ILE A 159 -14.19 -4.69 5.59
C ILE A 159 -12.72 -5.05 5.85
N ARG A 160 -12.43 -5.86 6.89
CA ARG A 160 -11.06 -6.26 7.21
C ARG A 160 -10.38 -7.04 6.08
N GLN A 161 -11.10 -7.92 5.37
CA GLN A 161 -10.52 -8.69 4.27
C GLN A 161 -10.20 -7.79 3.07
N LEU A 162 -11.08 -6.83 2.76
CA LEU A 162 -10.81 -5.82 1.75
C LEU A 162 -9.58 -4.97 2.10
N GLN A 163 -9.46 -4.55 3.37
CA GLN A 163 -8.29 -3.81 3.84
C GLN A 163 -7.00 -4.63 3.71
N LEU A 164 -6.99 -5.92 4.06
CA LEU A 164 -5.81 -6.78 3.93
C LEU A 164 -5.38 -6.97 2.45
N ILE A 165 -6.34 -7.17 1.55
CA ILE A 165 -6.05 -7.28 0.11
C ILE A 165 -5.39 -6.00 -0.40
N LEU A 166 -5.99 -4.84 -0.11
CA LEU A 166 -5.49 -3.56 -0.58
C LEU A 166 -4.17 -3.16 0.09
N LEU A 167 -3.98 -3.49 1.38
CA LEU A 167 -2.72 -3.29 2.10
C LEU A 167 -1.58 -4.04 1.40
N LYS A 168 -1.78 -5.32 1.08
CA LYS A 168 -0.77 -6.12 0.39
C LYS A 168 -0.41 -5.51 -0.96
N VAL A 169 -1.41 -5.11 -1.76
CA VAL A 169 -1.16 -4.47 -3.06
C VAL A 169 -0.42 -3.14 -2.91
N ALA A 170 -0.83 -2.29 -1.96
CA ALA A 170 -0.19 -1.01 -1.69
C ALA A 170 1.29 -1.18 -1.31
N LEU A 171 1.60 -2.12 -0.42
CA LEU A 171 2.98 -2.43 -0.01
C LEU A 171 3.84 -2.88 -1.20
N LEU A 172 3.32 -3.78 -2.04
CA LEU A 172 4.02 -4.27 -3.24
C LEU A 172 4.34 -3.13 -4.22
N LEU A 173 3.45 -2.16 -4.36
CA LEU A 173 3.61 -1.00 -5.25
C LEU A 173 4.50 0.10 -4.68
N GLY A 174 5.04 -0.08 -3.47
CA GLY A 174 5.87 0.95 -2.85
C GLY A 174 5.06 2.04 -2.15
N VAL A 175 3.86 1.79 -1.63
CA VAL A 175 3.22 2.74 -0.70
C VAL A 175 3.86 2.58 0.68
N GLU A 176 4.38 3.67 1.23
CA GLU A 176 4.93 3.68 2.59
C GLU A 176 3.80 3.87 3.60
N ILE A 177 3.66 2.93 4.55
CA ILE A 177 2.50 2.87 5.45
C ILE A 177 2.98 2.89 6.90
N HIS A 178 2.44 3.83 7.67
CA HIS A 178 2.73 4.00 9.09
C HIS A 178 1.46 3.79 9.90
N VAL A 179 1.41 2.70 10.66
CA VAL A 179 0.35 2.42 11.63
C VAL A 179 0.69 3.02 13.00
N ASN A 180 -0.29 3.12 13.90
CA ASN A 180 -0.16 3.79 15.19
C ASN A 180 0.25 5.28 15.09
N VAL A 181 -0.05 5.91 13.96
CA VAL A 181 0.24 7.32 13.69
C VAL A 181 -1.07 8.04 13.37
N GLN A 182 -1.51 8.89 14.29
CA GLN A 182 -2.69 9.72 14.12
C GLN A 182 -2.30 11.08 13.53
N PHE A 183 -2.89 11.44 12.39
CA PHE A 183 -2.87 12.81 11.90
C PHE A 183 -3.69 13.74 12.82
N LYS A 184 -3.15 14.91 13.14
CA LYS A 184 -3.75 15.92 14.03
C LYS A 184 -4.01 17.26 13.34
N GLY A 185 -3.26 17.59 12.30
CA GLY A 185 -3.39 18.86 11.61
C GLY A 185 -2.28 19.10 10.61
N LEU A 186 -2.33 20.25 9.94
CA LEU A 186 -1.31 20.70 9.01
C LEU A 186 -0.31 21.62 9.73
N ILE A 187 0.94 21.56 9.29
CA ILE A 187 1.99 22.51 9.68
C ILE A 187 2.34 23.28 8.40
N PRO A 188 2.07 24.60 8.35
CA PRO A 188 2.36 25.40 7.17
C PRO A 188 3.87 25.58 6.97
N PRO A 189 4.30 25.82 5.73
CA PRO A 189 5.70 26.13 5.45
C PRO A 189 6.13 27.43 6.14
N ALA A 190 7.38 27.49 6.62
CA ALA A 190 7.93 28.69 7.25
C ALA A 190 7.91 29.90 6.28
N ALA A 191 7.59 31.09 6.79
CA ALA A 191 7.55 32.31 5.99
C ALA A 191 8.90 32.59 5.31
N LYS A 192 8.84 33.16 4.09
CA LYS A 192 9.99 33.34 3.16
C LYS A 192 11.19 34.16 3.71
N GLY A 193 11.14 34.68 4.94
CA GLY A 193 12.19 35.50 5.56
C GLY A 193 13.33 34.73 6.24
N SER A 194 13.19 33.43 6.49
CA SER A 194 14.26 32.53 6.94
C SER A 194 14.57 31.54 5.82
N GLY A 195 15.83 31.50 5.34
CA GLY A 195 16.24 30.83 4.08
C GLY A 195 15.65 29.44 3.78
N ARG A 196 15.58 29.11 2.47
CA ARG A 196 14.89 27.95 1.84
C ARG A 196 13.55 27.63 2.51
N GLY A 197 12.47 28.25 2.03
CA GLY A 197 11.11 27.96 2.47
C GLY A 197 10.82 26.45 2.44
N GLY A 198 10.36 25.91 3.56
CA GLY A 198 10.00 24.49 3.70
C GLY A 198 8.70 24.16 2.97
N GLY A 199 8.33 22.87 2.94
CA GLY A 199 7.04 22.39 2.43
C GLY A 199 5.97 22.22 3.52
N TRP A 200 4.74 21.89 3.11
CA TRP A 200 3.67 21.51 4.04
C TRP A 200 4.04 20.20 4.76
N LYS A 201 3.82 20.16 6.07
CA LYS A 201 4.04 18.97 6.91
C LYS A 201 2.78 18.62 7.69
N ALA A 202 2.79 17.45 8.32
CA ALA A 202 1.69 16.99 9.16
C ALA A 202 2.07 17.06 10.65
N ALA A 203 1.17 17.59 11.46
CA ALA A 203 1.19 17.37 12.90
C ALA A 203 0.67 15.96 13.17
N LEU A 204 1.49 15.13 13.82
CA LEU A 204 1.22 13.71 14.05
C LEU A 204 1.28 13.37 15.54
N GLN A 205 0.56 12.31 15.92
CA GLN A 205 0.67 11.67 17.23
C GLN A 205 1.04 10.19 17.03
N PRO A 206 2.18 9.71 17.59
CA PRO A 206 3.15 10.47 18.39
C PRO A 206 3.95 11.48 17.54
N SER A 207 4.35 12.59 18.17
CA SER A 207 5.14 13.66 17.50
C SER A 207 6.56 13.22 17.13
N SER A 208 7.04 12.13 17.75
CA SER A 208 8.32 11.49 17.42
C SER A 208 8.28 10.62 16.16
N SER A 209 7.13 10.50 15.49
CA SER A 209 7.02 9.74 14.25
C SER A 209 7.99 10.27 13.19
N PRO A 210 8.77 9.40 12.50
CA PRO A 210 9.69 9.83 11.46
C PRO A 210 8.97 10.53 10.28
N VAL A 211 7.68 10.26 10.10
CA VAL A 211 6.82 10.92 9.10
C VAL A 211 6.61 12.41 9.38
N GLY A 212 6.85 12.88 10.62
CA GLY A 212 6.68 14.29 10.99
C GLY A 212 7.56 15.26 10.19
N GLN A 213 8.64 14.77 9.57
CA GLN A 213 9.51 15.56 8.70
C GLN A 213 9.15 15.45 7.20
N TYR A 214 8.21 14.58 6.85
CA TYR A 214 7.81 14.39 5.47
C TYR A 214 7.04 15.60 4.96
N GLU A 215 7.56 16.21 3.89
CA GLU A 215 6.92 17.31 3.18
C GLU A 215 6.09 16.74 2.01
N PHE A 216 4.88 17.26 1.84
CA PHE A 216 3.96 16.83 0.79
C PHE A 216 3.27 18.00 0.11
N ASP A 217 2.85 17.77 -1.13
CA ASP A 217 2.14 18.73 -1.97
C ASP A 217 0.65 18.39 -2.09
N VAL A 218 0.29 17.12 -1.79
CA VAL A 218 -1.07 16.59 -1.87
C VAL A 218 -1.44 15.92 -0.56
N LEU A 219 -2.55 16.34 0.04
CA LEU A 219 -3.17 15.68 1.18
C LEU A 219 -4.47 14.99 0.74
N ILE A 220 -4.65 13.74 1.12
CA ILE A 220 -5.91 13.01 0.92
C ILE A 220 -6.43 12.54 2.26
N SER A 221 -7.57 13.09 2.69
CA SER A 221 -8.26 12.58 3.87
C SER A 221 -9.20 11.45 3.51
N ALA A 222 -8.87 10.24 3.95
CA ALA A 222 -9.72 9.05 3.92
C ALA A 222 -10.00 8.52 5.33
N GLY A 223 -10.01 9.41 6.33
CA GLY A 223 -10.19 9.09 7.76
C GLY A 223 -11.58 8.59 8.16
N GLY A 224 -12.52 8.51 7.21
CA GLY A 224 -13.90 8.11 7.42
C GLY A 224 -14.81 9.26 7.84
N GLY A 225 -16.11 8.98 8.01
CA GLY A 225 -17.16 10.00 8.17
C GLY A 225 -17.11 10.88 9.44
N LYS A 226 -16.06 10.80 10.26
CA LYS A 226 -15.88 11.60 11.47
C LYS A 226 -14.62 12.45 11.45
N PHE A 227 -13.88 12.47 10.33
CA PHE A 227 -12.61 13.19 10.24
C PHE A 227 -12.48 13.93 8.91
N VAL A 228 -12.52 15.25 8.99
CA VAL A 228 -12.27 16.18 7.88
C VAL A 228 -11.22 17.18 8.38
N PRO A 229 -10.05 17.31 7.72
CA PRO A 229 -9.10 18.35 8.06
C PRO A 229 -9.74 19.73 7.92
N GLU A 230 -9.42 20.65 8.83
CA GLU A 230 -9.81 22.05 8.68
C GLU A 230 -9.11 22.62 7.43
N GLY A 231 -9.89 23.21 6.53
CA GLY A 231 -9.35 23.97 5.40
C GLY A 231 -9.24 25.42 5.81
N GLU A 232 -8.05 26.01 5.67
CA GLU A 232 -7.91 27.46 5.64
C GLU A 232 -8.28 27.90 4.21
N GLY A 233 -9.48 28.48 4.08
CA GLY A 233 -9.98 29.09 2.85
C GLY A 233 -9.61 30.56 2.74
#